data_AF-A0A3B8ZWL5-F1
#
_entry.id   AF-A0A3B8ZWL5-F1
#
_cell.length_a   1.000
_cell.length_b   1.000
_cell.length_c   1.000
_cell.angle_alpha   90.00
_cell.angle_beta   90.00
_cell.angle_gamma   90.00
#
_symmetry.space_group_name_H-M   'P 1'
#
loop_
_entity.id
_entity.type
_entity.pdbx_description
1 polymer ?
#
loop_
_entity_poly.entity_id
_entity_poly.type
_entity_poly.pdbx_seq_one_letter_code
_entity_poly.pdbx_strand_id
1 'polypeptide(L)'
;LLMGKSGIGKSECGLDLVLRGHRLVADDVVKVRLKLPAVLFGEGMDLLHYHMEIRGLGIINIKHLFGVAAIRERKKIDLVVELLEWEAGQEYDRLGIDEQKYAILGIEVPLLRIPVRPGRNMTTIVEVAARNQLLKEMGYHSAHEFQDRLEQRMAEMAQRHAHIIIGDNLE
;
A
#
# COMPACT_ATOMS: atom_id res chain seq x y z
N LEU A 1 3.80 6.98 -0.57
CA LEU A 1 3.95 7.58 -1.91
C LEU A 1 3.14 6.74 -2.88
N LEU A 2 2.16 7.33 -3.55
CA LEU A 2 1.35 6.63 -4.55
C LEU A 2 1.96 6.85 -5.93
N MET A 3 2.27 5.77 -6.63
CA MET A 3 2.87 5.76 -7.97
C MET A 3 2.00 4.98 -8.94
N GLY A 4 2.28 5.11 -10.23
CA GLY A 4 1.54 4.44 -11.30
C GLY A 4 1.44 5.32 -12.55
N LYS A 5 1.09 4.71 -13.68
CA LYS A 5 0.96 5.40 -14.97
C LYS A 5 -0.03 6.59 -14.90
N SER A 6 0.11 7.55 -15.82
CA SER A 6 -0.85 8.65 -15.93
C SER A 6 -2.24 8.10 -16.28
N GLY A 7 -3.29 8.66 -15.68
CA GLY A 7 -4.68 8.21 -15.92
C GLY A 7 -5.11 6.95 -15.15
N ILE A 8 -4.24 6.34 -14.33
CA ILE A 8 -4.59 5.12 -13.58
C ILE A 8 -5.50 5.35 -12.37
N GLY A 9 -5.79 6.61 -12.02
CA GLY A 9 -6.65 6.96 -10.87
C GLY A 9 -5.93 7.44 -9.61
N LYS A 10 -4.69 7.95 -9.71
CA LYS A 10 -3.91 8.38 -8.52
C LYS A 10 -4.55 9.56 -7.80
N SER A 11 -4.89 10.62 -8.55
CA SER A 11 -5.45 11.85 -8.00
C SER A 11 -6.87 11.62 -7.46
N GLU A 12 -7.67 10.80 -8.14
CA GLU A 12 -9.00 10.38 -7.68
C GLU A 12 -8.93 9.56 -6.38
N CYS A 13 -7.97 8.63 -6.29
CA CYS A 13 -7.72 7.90 -5.05
C CYS A 13 -7.24 8.83 -3.92
N GLY A 14 -6.37 9.79 -4.24
CA GLY A 14 -5.91 10.83 -3.32
C GLY A 14 -7.06 11.70 -2.79
N LEU A 15 -7.98 12.10 -3.66
CA LEU A 15 -9.16 12.88 -3.29
C LEU A 15 -10.11 12.09 -2.38
N ASP A 16 -10.39 10.82 -2.68
CA ASP A 16 -11.23 9.97 -1.83
C ASP A 16 -10.57 9.74 -0.46
N LEU A 17 -9.23 9.61 -0.39
CA LEU A 17 -8.52 9.59 0.88
C LEU A 17 -8.73 10.91 1.66
N VAL A 18 -8.64 12.06 1.01
CA VAL A 18 -8.91 13.35 1.67
C VAL A 18 -10.34 13.41 2.22
N LEU A 19 -11.33 12.96 1.44
CA LEU A 19 -12.74 12.91 1.87
C LEU A 19 -12.95 12.00 3.09
N ARG A 20 -12.10 10.99 3.28
CA ARG A 20 -12.08 10.09 4.45
C ARG A 20 -11.25 10.62 5.63
N GLY A 21 -10.79 11.87 5.56
CA GLY A 21 -10.06 12.55 6.64
C GLY A 21 -8.54 12.41 6.59
N HIS A 22 -7.98 11.86 5.50
CA HIS A 22 -6.53 11.85 5.28
C HIS A 22 -6.04 13.21 4.78
N ARG A 23 -4.71 13.37 4.72
CA ARG A 23 -4.07 14.63 4.38
C ARG A 23 -3.30 14.55 3.07
N LEU A 24 -3.58 15.47 2.15
CA LEU A 24 -2.77 15.65 0.95
C LEU A 24 -1.44 16.33 1.31
N VAL A 25 -0.35 15.78 0.81
CA VAL A 25 0.98 16.42 0.87
C VAL A 25 1.29 17.13 -0.44
N ALA A 26 1.13 16.40 -1.55
CA ALA A 26 1.37 16.87 -2.90
C ALA A 26 0.60 15.97 -3.87
N ASP A 27 0.27 16.52 -5.04
CA ASP A 27 -0.25 15.79 -6.19
C ASP A 27 0.65 16.03 -7.41
N ASP A 28 0.70 15.06 -8.32
CA ASP A 28 1.55 15.02 -9.53
C ASP A 28 3.08 15.07 -9.28
N VAL A 29 3.61 16.21 -8.83
CA VAL A 29 5.05 16.40 -8.58
C VAL A 29 5.36 16.41 -7.09
N VAL A 30 6.09 15.39 -6.64
CA VAL A 30 6.54 15.25 -5.25
C VAL A 30 8.04 15.51 -5.15
N LYS A 31 8.41 16.53 -4.38
CA LYS A 31 9.82 16.76 -4.04
C LYS A 31 10.19 15.84 -2.87
N VAL A 32 11.22 15.01 -3.08
CA VAL A 32 11.73 14.11 -2.03
C VAL A 32 13.05 14.65 -1.49
N ARG A 33 13.18 14.72 -0.16
CA ARG A 33 14.43 15.07 0.52
C ARG A 33 14.85 13.94 1.45
N LEU A 34 16.15 13.65 1.45
CA LEU A 34 16.80 12.80 2.43
C LEU A 34 17.20 13.64 3.65
N LYS A 35 16.88 13.16 4.85
CA LYS A 35 17.34 13.72 6.12
C LYS A 35 18.08 12.67 6.92
N LEU A 36 19.03 13.10 7.77
CA LEU A 36 19.71 12.19 8.69
C LEU A 36 18.74 11.67 9.76
N PRO A 37 18.85 10.39 10.19
CA PRO A 37 19.74 9.35 9.70
C PRO A 37 19.04 8.48 8.61
N ALA A 38 19.06 8.92 7.35
CA ALA A 38 18.48 8.21 6.20
C ALA A 38 16.93 8.14 6.12
N VAL A 39 16.24 9.19 6.57
CA VAL A 39 14.78 9.30 6.49
C VAL A 39 14.35 10.13 5.27
N LEU A 40 13.49 9.57 4.43
CA LEU A 40 12.92 10.25 3.27
C LEU A 40 11.66 11.04 3.65
N PHE A 41 11.58 12.28 3.22
CA PHE A 41 10.38 13.13 3.32
C PHE A 41 9.92 13.56 1.93
N GLY A 42 8.62 13.41 1.67
CA GLY A 42 7.94 14.02 0.53
C GLY A 42 7.30 15.35 0.93
N GLU A 43 7.33 16.32 0.02
CA GLU A 43 6.71 17.64 0.13
C GLU A 43 6.25 18.14 -1.25
N GLY A 44 5.31 19.09 -1.27
CA GLY A 44 4.86 19.75 -2.50
C GLY A 44 5.85 20.78 -3.03
N MET A 45 5.70 21.18 -4.30
CA MET A 45 6.39 22.33 -4.88
C MET A 45 5.57 23.62 -4.71
N ASP A 46 6.26 24.75 -4.51
CA ASP A 46 5.67 26.03 -4.09
C ASP A 46 4.48 26.50 -4.95
N LEU A 47 4.58 26.44 -6.28
CA LEU A 47 3.54 26.98 -7.17
C LEU A 47 2.28 26.10 -7.25
N LEU A 48 2.43 24.79 -7.06
CA LEU A 48 1.34 23.79 -7.15
C LEU A 48 0.84 23.35 -5.77
N HIS A 49 1.23 24.08 -4.73
CA HIS A 49 0.95 23.71 -3.35
C HIS A 49 -0.57 23.56 -3.14
N TYR A 50 -1.00 22.38 -2.67
CA TYR A 50 -2.40 22.02 -2.37
C TYR A 50 -3.36 21.95 -3.57
N HIS A 51 -2.87 22.10 -4.79
CA HIS A 51 -3.68 21.92 -5.99
C HIS A 51 -3.68 20.45 -6.41
N MET A 52 -4.78 20.02 -7.01
CA MET A 52 -4.97 18.68 -7.55
C MET A 52 -5.71 18.80 -8.88
N GLU A 53 -5.24 18.08 -9.90
CA GLU A 53 -5.95 17.97 -11.18
C GLU A 53 -6.89 16.77 -11.13
N ILE A 54 -8.17 17.00 -11.44
CA ILE A 54 -9.16 15.94 -11.57
C ILE A 54 -9.77 16.02 -12.95
N ARG A 55 -9.62 14.94 -13.72
CA ARG A 55 -10.16 14.89 -15.09
C ARG A 55 -11.67 15.06 -15.08
N GLY A 56 -12.17 15.93 -15.95
CA GLY A 56 -13.58 16.29 -16.03
C GLY A 56 -14.03 17.36 -15.04
N LEU A 57 -13.23 17.68 -14.02
CA LEU A 57 -13.50 18.77 -13.07
C LEU A 57 -12.53 19.95 -13.24
N GLY A 58 -11.27 19.68 -13.62
CA GLY A 58 -10.20 20.66 -13.70
C GLY A 58 -9.33 20.69 -12.45
N ILE A 59 -8.62 21.80 -12.26
CA ILE A 59 -7.72 22.00 -11.10
C ILE A 59 -8.54 22.51 -9.91
N ILE A 60 -8.41 21.82 -8.78
CA ILE A 60 -9.05 22.19 -7.51
C ILE A 60 -8.02 22.49 -6.44
N ASN A 61 -8.40 23.31 -5.45
CA ASN A 61 -7.56 23.61 -4.29
C ASN A 61 -8.08 22.87 -3.04
N ILE A 62 -7.34 21.88 -2.58
CA ILE A 62 -7.73 21.00 -1.47
C ILE A 62 -7.82 21.74 -0.15
N LYS A 63 -6.93 22.72 0.09
CA LYS A 63 -6.95 23.54 1.31
C LYS A 63 -8.20 24.42 1.37
N HIS A 64 -8.64 24.98 0.24
CA HIS A 64 -9.84 25.82 0.21
C HIS A 64 -11.12 25.00 0.38
N LEU A 65 -11.17 23.79 -0.19
CA LEU A 65 -12.34 22.93 -0.13
C LEU A 65 -12.51 22.23 1.24
N PHE A 66 -11.41 21.74 1.82
CA PHE A 66 -11.45 20.86 2.99
C PHE A 66 -10.71 21.42 4.23
N GLY A 67 -10.15 22.63 4.11
CA GLY A 67 -9.49 23.33 5.19
C GLY A 67 -8.05 22.85 5.46
N VAL A 68 -7.43 23.49 6.46
CA VAL A 68 -6.03 23.22 6.87
C VAL A 68 -5.82 21.81 7.44
N ALA A 69 -6.88 21.14 7.88
CA ALA A 69 -6.81 19.79 8.42
C ALA A 69 -6.62 18.72 7.33
N ALA A 70 -6.96 19.02 6.08
CA ALA A 70 -6.90 18.12 4.93
C ALA A 70 -5.55 18.15 4.18
N ILE A 71 -4.61 18.97 4.65
CA ILE A 71 -3.32 19.20 3.99
C ILE A 71 -2.17 19.03 4.97
N ARG A 72 -0.97 18.76 4.43
CA ARG A 72 0.25 18.63 5.21
C ARG A 72 1.47 19.01 4.38
N GLU A 73 2.23 19.98 4.85
CA GLU A 73 3.46 20.48 4.20
C GLU A 73 4.45 19.38 3.80
N ARG A 74 4.70 18.42 4.70
CA ARG A 74 5.61 17.30 4.47
C ARG A 74 5.25 16.05 5.27
N LYS A 75 5.61 14.88 4.75
CA LYS A 75 5.43 13.59 5.44
C LYS A 75 6.58 12.63 5.12
N LYS A 76 7.01 11.86 6.13
CA LYS A 76 7.93 10.73 5.96
C LYS A 76 7.32 9.72 4.98
N ILE A 77 8.12 9.24 4.04
CA ILE A 77 7.73 8.19 3.08
C ILE A 77 8.05 6.84 3.71
N ASP A 78 7.03 6.17 4.23
CA ASP A 78 7.13 4.86 4.92
C ASP A 78 6.76 3.69 4.00
N LEU A 79 6.00 3.97 2.94
CA LEU A 79 5.50 2.98 1.98
C LEU A 79 5.42 3.60 0.59
N VAL A 80 5.82 2.84 -0.41
CA VAL A 80 5.52 3.09 -1.81
C VAL A 80 4.42 2.15 -2.24
N VAL A 81 3.33 2.70 -2.77
CA VAL A 81 2.24 1.93 -3.38
C VAL A 81 2.24 2.22 -4.86
N GLU A 82 2.48 1.22 -5.69
CA GLU A 82 2.44 1.33 -7.14
C GLU A 82 1.14 0.73 -7.65
N LEU A 83 0.30 1.57 -8.24
CA LEU A 83 -0.90 1.15 -8.96
C LEU A 83 -0.48 0.65 -10.34
N LEU A 84 -0.92 -0.56 -10.68
CA LEU A 84 -0.63 -1.21 -11.96
C LEU A 84 -1.93 -1.46 -12.72
N GLU A 85 -1.87 -1.40 -14.05
CA GLU A 85 -2.95 -1.92 -14.88
C GLU A 85 -3.04 -3.43 -14.64
N TRP A 86 -4.26 -3.95 -14.52
CA TRP A 86 -4.42 -5.38 -14.41
C TRP A 86 -4.21 -6.06 -15.75
N GLU A 87 -3.28 -7.02 -15.77
CA GLU A 87 -3.03 -7.88 -16.91
C GLU A 87 -3.49 -9.32 -16.64
N ALA A 88 -4.12 -9.92 -17.66
CA ALA A 88 -4.51 -11.33 -17.63
C ALA A 88 -3.27 -12.22 -17.69
N GLY A 89 -3.21 -13.23 -16.80
CA GLY A 89 -2.08 -14.16 -16.73
C GLY A 89 -0.91 -13.68 -15.88
N GLN A 90 -0.90 -12.43 -15.41
CA GLN A 90 0.07 -11.99 -14.41
C GLN A 90 -0.30 -12.55 -13.03
N GLU A 91 0.67 -13.16 -12.36
CA GLU A 91 0.53 -13.56 -10.96
C GLU A 91 0.73 -12.35 -10.05
N TYR A 92 -0.19 -12.18 -9.12
CA TYR A 92 -0.14 -11.17 -8.08
C TYR A 92 0.01 -11.87 -6.75
N ASP A 93 0.87 -11.33 -5.88
CA ASP A 93 1.06 -11.86 -4.54
C ASP A 93 -0.28 -11.86 -3.78
N ARG A 94 -0.64 -13.04 -3.27
CA ARG A 94 -1.89 -13.28 -2.53
C ARG A 94 -1.66 -13.36 -1.03
N LEU A 95 -0.44 -13.65 -0.61
CA LEU A 95 -0.10 -13.92 0.78
C LEU A 95 0.57 -12.70 1.43
N GLY A 96 1.27 -11.87 0.67
CA GLY A 96 1.97 -10.70 1.20
C GLY A 96 3.23 -11.06 1.98
N ILE A 97 3.81 -12.22 1.67
CA ILE A 97 5.01 -12.76 2.33
C ILE A 97 6.27 -12.10 1.77
N ASP A 98 6.34 -11.93 0.46
CA ASP A 98 7.53 -11.38 -0.20
C ASP A 98 7.58 -9.86 -0.05
N GLU A 99 8.62 -9.37 0.61
CA GLU A 99 8.82 -7.93 0.79
C GLU A 99 9.56 -7.33 -0.40
N GLN A 100 8.81 -6.63 -1.24
CA GLN A 100 9.38 -5.82 -2.31
C GLN A 100 9.85 -4.47 -1.77
N LYS A 101 10.87 -3.91 -2.41
CA LYS A 101 11.44 -2.61 -2.05
C LYS A 101 11.58 -1.72 -3.27
N TYR A 102 11.52 -0.41 -3.04
CA TYR A 102 11.73 0.63 -4.04
C TYR A 102 12.78 1.60 -3.52
N ALA A 103 13.83 1.84 -4.31
CA ALA A 103 14.93 2.72 -3.93
C ALA A 103 14.61 4.17 -4.31
N ILE A 104 14.60 5.07 -3.31
CA ILE A 104 14.47 6.52 -3.51
C ILE A 104 15.70 7.20 -2.93
N LEU A 105 16.46 7.91 -3.76
CA LEU A 105 17.73 8.54 -3.36
C LEU A 105 18.70 7.56 -2.66
N GLY A 106 18.71 6.30 -3.11
CA GLY A 106 19.54 5.22 -2.53
C GLY A 106 19.00 4.60 -1.24
N ILE A 107 17.86 5.05 -0.72
CA ILE A 107 17.21 4.45 0.45
C ILE A 107 16.08 3.52 0.00
N GLU A 108 16.12 2.29 0.48
CA GLU A 108 15.07 1.32 0.22
C GLU A 108 13.82 1.59 1.07
N VAL A 109 12.67 1.65 0.41
CA VAL A 109 11.35 1.79 1.04
C VAL A 109 10.50 0.58 0.65
N PRO A 110 9.70 0.00 1.56
CA PRO A 110 8.75 -1.05 1.21
C PRO A 110 7.87 -0.66 0.01
N LEU A 111 7.71 -1.58 -0.92
CA LEU A 111 6.93 -1.44 -2.15
C LEU A 111 5.75 -2.41 -2.13
N LEU A 112 4.56 -1.89 -2.39
CA LEU A 112 3.37 -2.70 -2.64
C LEU A 112 2.83 -2.38 -4.03
N ARG A 113 2.69 -3.41 -4.86
CA ARG A 113 2.09 -3.31 -6.20
C ARG A 113 0.65 -3.76 -6.15
N ILE A 114 -0.27 -2.89 -6.58
CA ILE A 114 -1.70 -3.17 -6.52
C ILE A 114 -2.31 -3.06 -7.92
N PRO A 115 -2.86 -4.16 -8.48
CA PRO A 115 -3.54 -4.11 -9.76
C PRO A 115 -4.90 -3.42 -9.64
N VAL A 116 -5.11 -2.44 -10.52
CA VAL A 116 -6.35 -1.68 -10.68
C VAL A 116 -7.27 -2.44 -11.63
N ARG A 117 -8.51 -2.66 -11.18
CA ARG A 117 -9.58 -3.30 -11.94
C ARG A 117 -10.89 -2.56 -11.70
N PRO A 118 -11.77 -2.44 -12.72
CA PRO A 118 -13.12 -1.93 -12.53
C PRO A 118 -13.83 -2.63 -11.36
N GLY A 119 -14.54 -1.85 -10.53
CA GLY A 119 -15.24 -2.36 -9.34
C GLY A 119 -14.37 -2.54 -8.09
N ARG A 120 -13.04 -2.37 -8.15
CA ARG A 120 -12.20 -2.33 -6.94
C ARG A 120 -12.14 -0.92 -6.37
N ASN A 121 -12.42 -0.78 -5.07
CA ASN A 121 -12.19 0.47 -4.35
C ASN A 121 -10.70 0.60 -3.99
N MET A 122 -9.94 1.29 -4.85
CA MET A 122 -8.50 1.44 -4.67
C MET A 122 -8.15 2.17 -3.38
N THR A 123 -8.92 3.19 -3.02
CA THR A 123 -8.76 3.97 -1.79
C THR A 123 -8.77 3.08 -0.54
N THR A 124 -9.74 2.17 -0.44
CA THR A 124 -9.83 1.23 0.68
C THR A 124 -8.60 0.31 0.73
N ILE A 125 -8.14 -0.19 -0.42
CA ILE A 125 -6.97 -1.08 -0.45
C ILE A 125 -5.70 -0.31 -0.06
N VAL A 126 -5.50 0.90 -0.56
CA VAL A 126 -4.36 1.77 -0.20
C VAL A 126 -4.39 2.11 1.30
N GLU A 127 -5.56 2.38 1.87
CA GLU A 127 -5.72 2.66 3.29
C GLU A 127 -5.38 1.45 4.17
N VAL A 128 -5.87 0.26 3.80
CA VAL A 128 -5.52 -1.00 4.48
C VAL A 128 -4.03 -1.30 4.34
N ALA A 129 -3.43 -1.07 3.16
CA ALA A 129 -2.00 -1.24 2.95
C ALA A 129 -1.17 -0.34 3.87
N ALA A 130 -1.56 0.93 4.04
CA ALA A 130 -0.89 1.84 4.95
C ALA A 130 -1.01 1.39 6.42
N ARG A 131 -2.18 0.89 6.85
CA ARG A 131 -2.35 0.31 8.19
C ARG A 131 -1.53 -0.96 8.39
N ASN A 132 -1.50 -1.83 7.39
CA ASN A 132 -0.70 -3.06 7.43
C ASN A 132 0.79 -2.75 7.54
N GLN A 133 1.28 -1.74 6.81
CA GLN A 133 2.67 -1.29 6.94
C GLN A 133 2.98 -0.77 8.35
N LEU A 134 2.08 0.01 8.96
CA LEU A 134 2.22 0.43 10.35
C LEU A 134 2.31 -0.76 11.32
N LEU A 135 1.50 -1.80 11.10
CA LEU A 135 1.56 -3.03 11.90
C LEU A 135 2.91 -3.76 11.73
N LYS A 136 3.41 -3.89 10.50
CA LYS A 136 4.74 -4.45 10.22
C LYS A 136 5.85 -3.67 10.93
N GLU A 137 5.80 -2.34 10.91
CA GLU A 137 6.74 -1.48 11.65
C GLU A 137 6.67 -1.68 13.17
N MET A 138 5.52 -2.10 13.69
CA MET A 138 5.32 -2.46 15.09
C MET A 138 5.68 -3.93 15.41
N GLY A 139 6.13 -4.71 14.41
CA GLY A 139 6.52 -6.12 14.55
C GLY A 139 5.40 -7.14 14.35
N TYR A 140 4.22 -6.72 13.88
CA TYR A 140 3.10 -7.63 13.59
C TYR A 140 3.11 -8.03 12.11
N HIS A 141 3.27 -9.32 11.84
CA HIS A 141 3.34 -9.87 10.48
C HIS A 141 2.23 -10.90 10.23
N SER A 142 1.01 -10.43 9.94
CA SER A 142 -0.17 -11.29 9.81
C SER A 142 -0.05 -12.40 8.76
N ALA A 143 0.69 -12.16 7.67
CA ALA A 143 0.94 -13.17 6.64
C ALA A 143 1.74 -14.36 7.18
N HIS A 144 2.85 -14.09 7.87
CA HIS A 144 3.68 -15.11 8.51
C HIS A 144 2.90 -15.84 9.61
N GLU A 145 2.20 -15.11 10.48
CA GLU A 145 1.37 -15.73 11.52
C GLU A 145 0.28 -16.65 10.96
N PHE A 146 -0.26 -16.34 9.78
CA PHE A 146 -1.25 -17.18 9.12
C PHE A 146 -0.60 -18.41 8.46
N GLN A 147 0.55 -18.23 7.81
CA GLN A 147 1.32 -19.32 7.23
C GLN A 147 1.73 -20.34 8.30
N ASP A 148 2.30 -19.89 9.42
CA ASP A 148 2.71 -20.75 10.53
C ASP A 148 1.53 -21.58 11.07
N ARG A 149 0.35 -20.95 11.20
CA ARG A 149 -0.88 -21.63 11.63
C ARG A 149 -1.39 -22.66 10.62
N LEU A 150 -1.25 -22.38 9.32
CA LEU A 150 -1.62 -23.34 8.28
C LEU A 150 -0.68 -24.54 8.27
N GLU A 151 0.62 -24.32 8.36
CA GLU A 151 1.65 -25.37 8.39
C GLU A 151 1.44 -26.31 9.60
N GLN A 152 1.18 -25.75 10.78
CA GLN A 152 0.84 -26.52 11.98
C GLN A 152 -0.38 -27.41 11.78
N ARG A 153 -1.48 -26.86 11.22
CA ARG A 153 -2.69 -27.65 10.95
C ARG A 153 -2.46 -28.75 9.92
N MET A 154 -1.67 -28.49 8.88
CA MET A 154 -1.36 -29.50 7.87
C MET A 154 -0.52 -30.64 8.46
N ALA A 155 0.46 -30.34 9.31
CA ALA A 155 1.25 -31.33 10.02
C ALA A 155 0.38 -32.20 10.93
N GLU A 156 -0.53 -31.59 11.71
CA GLU A 156 -1.49 -32.32 12.55
C GLU A 156 -2.40 -33.25 11.73
N MET A 157 -2.92 -32.78 10.59
CA MET A 157 -3.75 -33.59 9.71
C MET A 157 -2.97 -34.77 9.10
N ALA A 158 -1.71 -34.55 8.70
CA ALA A 158 -0.85 -35.60 8.15
C ALA A 158 -0.55 -36.68 9.20
N GLN A 159 -0.26 -36.30 10.45
CA GLN A 159 -0.04 -37.24 11.55
C GLN A 159 -1.30 -38.07 11.86
N ARG A 160 -2.48 -37.44 11.85
CA ARG A 160 -3.76 -38.17 12.05
C ARG A 160 -4.01 -39.19 10.94
N HIS A 161 -3.78 -38.84 9.68
CA HIS A 161 -3.92 -39.78 8.56
C HIS A 161 -2.91 -40.93 8.62
N ALA A 162 -1.66 -40.67 9.00
CA ALA A 162 -0.66 -41.71 9.18
C ALA A 162 -1.07 -42.70 10.29
N HIS A 163 -1.67 -42.22 11.38
CA HIS A 163 -2.14 -43.07 12.47
C HIS A 163 -3.32 -43.97 12.06
N ILE A 164 -4.23 -43.47 11.21
CA ILE A 164 -5.36 -44.25 10.68
C ILE A 164 -4.87 -45.35 9.73
N ILE A 165 -3.95 -45.05 8.81
CA ILE A 165 -3.43 -46.03 7.84
C ILE A 165 -2.64 -47.16 8.51
N ILE A 166 -1.94 -46.88 9.62
CA ILE A 166 -1.21 -47.89 10.39
C ILE A 166 -2.16 -48.70 11.28
N GLY A 167 -3.21 -48.08 11.83
CA GLY A 167 -4.23 -48.75 12.65
C GLY A 167 -5.07 -49.77 11.86
N ASP A 168 -5.43 -49.45 10.62
CA ASP A 168 -6.25 -50.31 9.76
C ASP A 168 -5.47 -51.52 9.16
N ASN A 169 -4.14 -51.58 9.30
CA ASN A 169 -3.30 -52.68 8.82
C ASN A 169 -2.87 -53.66 9.94
N LEU A 170 -3.39 -53.50 11.16
CA LEU A 170 -3.06 -54.33 12.32
C LEU A 170 -4.24 -55.17 12.85
N GLU A 171 -5.35 -55.24 12.11
CA GLU A 171 -6.43 -56.23 12.30
C GLU A 171 -6.50 -57.21 11.12
#